data_AF-A0A955R5J1-F1
#
_entry.id   AF-A0A955R5J1-F1
#
_cell.length_a   1.000
_cell.length_b   1.000
_cell.length_c   1.000
_cell.angle_alpha   90.00
_cell.angle_beta   90.00
_cell.angle_gamma   90.00
#
_symmetry.space_group_name_H-M   'P 1'
#
loop_
_entity.id
_entity.type
_entity.pdbx_description
1 polymer ?
#
loop_
_entity_poly.entity_id
_entity_poly.type
_entity_poly.pdbx_seq_one_letter_code
_entity_poly.pdbx_strand_id
1 'polypeptide(L)'
;MTLLDAGPALAAGRAWSGLGGDALAFVLATDVARSGRWLLVCDEQDRADRLLRGLRFFAPEPERCQPFPADDGRPYDGFSPDAARVHQRLKTLERLDRGGDLVVVTTARALLQRVPDAATRKAGTLAIEVGQRIDRDDLVSFLTDAGYLHTIRADDPGRFVARGDLVDVWPTGGRTPIRIELFDDEVERLVRLNPDTGRPDKTGKRFTVLPAAEERVDGPARDRALAELGRIIAASGDASLQVRRRTFVEDLRAGVRFSALQDWLPALVGTVAPLDAFAGLRHLVVGPGDVEAALRDAEGDTRRRYEALEPDERPLVPPSERYIAAAEVLAVLSGAHEVHELGSDRAVDLGATGTEELTVRGADLGPVVSRLQQLAGSDVRVGLVVEDEARRDRLEEMLAPHGLHPERADRPDALDAGEVSVLVGDLPRGFLAPQSGWAFVPVTALFGAPRRQATADRAHELWESSVTAATQLKVDDPVVHRLHGVGLYKGLVRLAVRDGVEQDFVRLEYRDGDLLFLPVAALEQISRYTASSAGARPALDKLGGLTFAKKKGKVRDHLLSMAHELLRLYARRELAGREPLGSPGPRYRAFEARFPYRETPDQAHAIDAVMDDLTRGHPMDRLVCGDVGFG
;
A
#
# COMPACT_ATOMS: atom_id res chain seq x y z
N MET A 1 33.18 -22.40 1.71
CA MET A 1 33.53 -20.98 1.54
C MET A 1 32.75 -20.20 2.57
N THR A 2 33.02 -18.92 2.73
CA THR A 2 32.40 -18.01 3.71
C THR A 2 31.71 -16.87 2.99
N LEU A 3 30.94 -16.06 3.72
CA LEU A 3 30.32 -14.85 3.16
C LEU A 3 31.37 -13.87 2.60
N LEU A 4 32.62 -13.90 3.11
CA LEU A 4 33.74 -13.09 2.62
C LEU A 4 34.22 -13.50 1.21
N ASP A 5 33.87 -14.71 0.75
CA ASP A 5 34.22 -15.21 -0.57
C ASP A 5 33.26 -14.73 -1.67
N ALA A 6 32.20 -14.00 -1.31
CA ALA A 6 31.17 -13.55 -2.25
C ALA A 6 31.73 -12.61 -3.34
N GLY A 7 32.47 -11.56 -2.96
CA GLY A 7 33.14 -10.66 -3.90
C GLY A 7 34.09 -11.39 -4.88
N PRO A 8 35.03 -12.21 -4.39
CA PRO A 8 35.87 -13.04 -5.24
C PRO A 8 35.10 -14.01 -6.14
N ALA A 9 34.03 -14.65 -5.64
CA ALA A 9 33.19 -15.56 -6.43
C ALA A 9 32.45 -14.81 -7.55
N LEU A 10 31.91 -13.63 -7.26
CA LEU A 10 31.30 -12.74 -8.25
C LEU A 10 32.29 -12.33 -9.34
N ALA A 11 33.50 -11.89 -8.96
CA ALA A 11 34.53 -11.50 -9.93
C ALA A 11 34.96 -12.66 -10.84
N ALA A 12 34.88 -13.90 -10.34
CA ALA A 12 35.13 -15.12 -11.09
C ALA A 12 33.91 -15.63 -11.89
N GLY A 13 32.77 -14.92 -11.85
CA GLY A 13 31.54 -15.32 -12.55
C GLY A 13 30.88 -16.59 -12.01
N ARG A 14 31.16 -16.98 -10.76
CA ARG A 14 30.56 -18.17 -10.13
C ARG A 14 29.27 -17.80 -9.42
N ALA A 15 28.19 -18.55 -9.63
CA ALA A 15 26.92 -18.35 -8.95
C ALA A 15 27.05 -18.57 -7.43
N TRP A 16 26.07 -18.10 -6.65
CA TRP A 16 26.06 -18.26 -5.19
C TRP A 16 24.97 -19.21 -4.70
N SER A 17 25.25 -19.91 -3.61
CA SER A 17 24.30 -20.70 -2.82
C SER A 17 24.68 -20.61 -1.34
N GLY A 18 23.92 -21.27 -0.46
CA GLY A 18 24.23 -21.26 0.99
C GLY A 18 24.06 -19.88 1.61
N LEU A 19 23.00 -19.17 1.23
CA LEU A 19 22.63 -17.85 1.73
C LEU A 19 21.29 -17.92 2.47
N GLY A 20 21.25 -18.70 3.55
CA GLY A 20 20.05 -18.83 4.38
C GLY A 20 19.55 -17.49 4.95
N GLY A 21 18.23 -17.36 5.14
CA GLY A 21 17.63 -16.16 5.72
C GLY A 21 17.85 -14.90 4.89
N ASP A 22 18.36 -13.85 5.54
CA ASP A 22 18.75 -12.58 4.90
C ASP A 22 20.28 -12.44 4.70
N ALA A 23 21.02 -13.56 4.67
CA ALA A 23 22.47 -13.55 4.40
C ALA A 23 22.82 -12.92 3.03
N LEU A 24 21.97 -13.09 2.02
CA LEU A 24 22.13 -12.41 0.73
C LEU A 24 22.10 -10.88 0.90
N ALA A 25 21.14 -10.38 1.69
CA ALA A 25 21.03 -8.95 1.94
C ALA A 25 22.26 -8.41 2.69
N PHE A 26 22.78 -9.17 3.67
CA PHE A 26 24.01 -8.85 4.37
C PHE A 26 25.21 -8.75 3.42
N VAL A 27 25.46 -9.77 2.60
CA VAL A 27 26.58 -9.80 1.63
C VAL A 27 26.50 -8.64 0.65
N LEU A 28 25.31 -8.38 0.11
CA LEU A 28 25.10 -7.29 -0.84
C LEU A 28 25.31 -5.93 -0.17
N ALA A 29 24.76 -5.72 1.02
CA ALA A 29 24.83 -4.43 1.69
C ALA A 29 26.24 -4.09 2.21
N THR A 30 26.99 -5.09 2.68
CA THR A 30 28.27 -4.90 3.38
C THR A 30 29.49 -5.00 2.47
N ASP A 31 29.43 -5.80 1.40
CA ASP A 31 30.57 -6.06 0.51
C ASP A 31 30.21 -5.73 -0.94
N VAL A 32 29.40 -6.58 -1.58
CA VAL A 32 29.30 -6.64 -3.05
C VAL A 32 28.62 -5.41 -3.67
N ALA A 33 27.51 -5.01 -3.08
CA ALA A 33 26.73 -3.88 -3.55
C ALA A 33 26.97 -2.64 -2.71
N ARG A 34 28.01 -2.56 -1.87
CA ARG A 34 28.31 -1.41 -0.99
C ARG A 34 28.40 -0.08 -1.74
N SER A 35 28.83 -0.13 -3.01
CA SER A 35 28.83 0.98 -3.96
C SER A 35 28.43 0.50 -5.37
N GLY A 36 28.22 1.44 -6.28
CA GLY A 36 27.80 1.19 -7.64
C GLY A 36 26.29 1.01 -7.79
N ARG A 37 25.90 0.52 -8.96
CA ARG A 37 24.49 0.46 -9.40
C ARG A 37 24.09 -0.98 -9.68
N TRP A 38 23.02 -1.43 -9.04
CA TRP A 38 22.57 -2.83 -9.07
C TRP A 38 21.08 -2.94 -9.32
N LEU A 39 20.69 -3.94 -10.11
CA LEU A 39 19.32 -4.41 -10.29
C LEU A 39 19.22 -5.82 -9.74
N LEU A 40 18.47 -5.99 -8.66
CA LEU A 40 18.22 -7.27 -8.01
C LEU A 40 16.81 -7.74 -8.40
N VAL A 41 16.73 -8.87 -9.10
CA VAL A 41 15.49 -9.40 -9.66
C VAL A 41 15.04 -10.61 -8.85
N CYS A 42 13.85 -10.51 -8.27
CA CYS A 42 13.14 -11.61 -7.64
C CYS A 42 12.00 -12.10 -8.53
N ASP A 43 11.50 -13.30 -8.28
CA ASP A 43 10.30 -13.86 -8.89
C ASP A 43 9.04 -13.07 -8.49
N GLU A 44 8.84 -12.88 -7.18
CA GLU A 44 7.60 -12.34 -6.60
C GLU A 44 7.85 -11.13 -5.69
N GLN A 45 6.78 -10.36 -5.48
CA GLN A 45 6.81 -9.15 -4.65
C GLN A 45 7.21 -9.45 -3.20
N ASP A 46 6.74 -10.57 -2.67
CA ASP A 46 6.99 -10.98 -1.29
C ASP A 46 8.49 -11.25 -1.03
N ARG A 47 9.19 -11.85 -2.01
CA ARG A 47 10.65 -12.06 -1.96
C ARG A 47 11.40 -10.74 -2.11
N ALA A 48 10.96 -9.88 -3.04
CA ALA A 48 11.53 -8.54 -3.24
C ALA A 48 11.42 -7.65 -1.98
N ASP A 49 10.27 -7.63 -1.31
CA ASP A 49 10.03 -6.82 -0.11
C ASP A 49 10.85 -7.34 1.09
N ARG A 50 11.04 -8.66 1.21
CA ARG A 50 11.94 -9.24 2.22
C ARG A 50 13.40 -8.83 1.96
N LEU A 51 13.88 -9.00 0.73
CA LEU A 51 15.25 -8.64 0.35
C LEU A 51 15.51 -7.14 0.56
N LEU A 52 14.56 -6.28 0.19
CA LEU A 52 14.69 -4.84 0.37
C LEU A 52 14.78 -4.43 1.85
N ARG A 53 13.98 -5.04 2.72
CA ARG A 53 14.04 -4.78 4.18
C ARG A 53 15.39 -5.20 4.76
N GLY A 54 15.85 -6.42 4.45
CA GLY A 54 17.19 -6.86 4.85
C GLY A 54 18.30 -5.94 4.34
N LEU A 55 18.22 -5.50 3.07
CA LEU A 55 19.20 -4.58 2.50
C LEU A 55 19.22 -3.24 3.23
N ARG A 56 18.05 -2.71 3.59
CA ARG A 56 17.93 -1.45 4.34
C ARG A 56 18.40 -1.58 5.79
N PHE A 57 18.27 -2.76 6.39
CA PHE A 57 18.79 -3.03 7.72
C PHE A 57 20.32 -3.01 7.73
N PHE A 58 20.98 -3.69 6.77
CA PHE A 58 22.44 -3.80 6.74
C PHE A 58 23.16 -2.67 6.00
N ALA A 59 22.49 -1.93 5.11
CA ALA A 59 23.15 -0.91 4.30
C ALA A 59 23.52 0.33 5.15
N PRO A 60 24.74 0.87 5.00
CA PRO A 60 25.11 2.11 5.70
C PRO A 60 24.23 3.30 5.34
N GLU A 61 23.75 3.33 4.09
CA GLU A 61 22.84 4.33 3.53
C GLU A 61 21.58 3.61 2.98
N PRO A 62 20.56 3.34 3.81
CA PRO A 62 19.35 2.61 3.41
C PRO A 62 18.58 3.29 2.26
N GLU A 63 18.74 4.61 2.15
CA GLU A 63 18.14 5.50 1.15
C GLU A 63 18.56 5.19 -0.29
N ARG A 64 19.62 4.38 -0.49
CA ARG A 64 20.07 3.94 -1.82
C ARG A 64 19.36 2.68 -2.29
N CYS A 65 18.71 1.95 -1.38
CA CYS A 65 17.95 0.73 -1.68
C CYS A 65 16.50 1.12 -2.02
N GLN A 66 16.16 1.04 -3.31
CA GLN A 66 14.90 1.50 -3.86
C GLN A 66 14.05 0.31 -4.37
N PRO A 67 12.74 0.26 -4.05
CA PRO A 67 11.82 -0.72 -4.60
C PRO A 67 11.41 -0.33 -6.03
N PHE A 68 11.32 -1.31 -6.92
CA PHE A 68 10.61 -1.17 -8.18
C PHE A 68 9.56 -2.29 -8.27
N PRO A 69 8.39 -2.10 -7.64
CA PRO A 69 7.37 -3.14 -7.58
C PRO A 69 6.66 -3.31 -8.93
N ALA A 70 6.01 -4.46 -9.08
CA ALA A 70 4.94 -4.58 -10.06
C ALA A 70 3.68 -3.88 -9.52
N ASP A 71 2.78 -3.51 -10.43
CA ASP A 71 1.43 -3.10 -10.07
C ASP A 71 0.70 -4.22 -9.30
N ASP A 72 -0.14 -3.83 -8.34
CA ASP A 72 -0.98 -4.73 -7.54
C ASP A 72 -2.21 -5.25 -8.28
N GLY A 73 -2.76 -4.45 -9.19
CA GLY A 73 -3.85 -4.86 -10.09
C GLY A 73 -3.41 -5.94 -11.06
N ARG A 74 -4.35 -6.62 -11.71
CA ARG A 74 -4.05 -7.60 -12.77
C ARG A 74 -4.09 -6.90 -14.12
N PRO A 75 -3.33 -7.35 -15.13
CA PRO A 75 -3.32 -6.70 -16.44
C PRO A 75 -4.74 -6.62 -17.00
N TYR A 76 -5.16 -5.43 -17.44
CA TYR A 76 -6.46 -5.18 -18.09
C TYR A 76 -7.70 -5.55 -17.27
N ASP A 77 -7.64 -5.51 -15.94
CA ASP A 77 -8.73 -6.00 -15.09
C ASP A 77 -9.83 -4.98 -14.75
N GLY A 78 -9.68 -3.71 -15.12
CA GLY A 78 -10.63 -2.68 -14.70
C GLY A 78 -10.03 -1.56 -13.88
N PHE A 79 -8.95 -1.85 -13.16
CA PHE A 79 -8.57 -1.05 -12.00
C PHE A 79 -7.24 -0.34 -12.20
N SER A 80 -7.16 0.88 -11.68
CA SER A 80 -5.88 1.57 -11.54
C SER A 80 -5.08 0.93 -10.40
N PRO A 81 -3.74 0.85 -10.51
CA PRO A 81 -2.89 0.39 -9.42
C PRO A 81 -2.95 1.33 -8.22
N ASP A 82 -2.61 0.80 -7.04
CA ASP A 82 -2.48 1.61 -5.83
C ASP A 82 -1.43 2.72 -6.01
N ALA A 83 -1.81 3.94 -5.61
CA ALA A 83 -0.97 5.13 -5.80
C ALA A 83 0.39 5.00 -5.11
N ALA A 84 0.48 4.31 -3.95
CA ALA A 84 1.76 4.14 -3.27
C ALA A 84 2.73 3.28 -4.09
N ARG A 85 2.25 2.28 -4.84
CA ARG A 85 3.10 1.50 -5.77
C ARG A 85 3.60 2.34 -6.92
N VAL A 86 2.72 3.13 -7.54
CA VAL A 86 3.08 4.06 -8.61
C VAL A 86 4.13 5.07 -8.12
N HIS A 87 3.93 5.63 -6.93
CA HIS A 87 4.86 6.57 -6.33
C HIS A 87 6.24 5.94 -6.05
N GLN A 88 6.28 4.69 -5.58
CA GLN A 88 7.54 3.95 -5.41
C GLN A 88 8.28 3.77 -6.73
N ARG A 89 7.58 3.37 -7.79
CA ARG A 89 8.15 3.19 -9.14
C ARG A 89 8.71 4.50 -9.68
N LEU A 90 7.93 5.59 -9.63
CA LEU A 90 8.35 6.92 -10.07
C LEU A 90 9.56 7.43 -9.29
N LYS A 91 9.58 7.26 -7.97
CA LYS A 91 10.73 7.61 -7.12
C LYS A 91 11.98 6.86 -7.52
N THR A 92 11.87 5.57 -7.87
CA THR A 92 13.00 4.75 -8.30
C THR A 92 13.52 5.18 -9.66
N LEU A 93 12.63 5.43 -10.63
CA LEU A 93 13.02 5.95 -11.96
C LEU A 93 13.68 7.34 -11.85
N GLU A 94 13.24 8.17 -10.91
CA GLU A 94 13.85 9.46 -10.66
C GLU A 94 15.25 9.35 -10.03
N ARG A 95 15.42 8.43 -9.06
CA ARG A 95 16.74 8.11 -8.50
C ARG A 95 17.68 7.56 -9.56
N LEU A 96 17.16 6.82 -10.53
CA LEU A 96 17.90 6.32 -11.68
C LEU A 96 18.41 7.47 -12.56
N ASP A 97 17.57 8.47 -12.82
CA ASP A 97 17.90 9.66 -13.62
C ASP A 97 18.93 10.57 -12.93
N ARG A 98 18.86 10.71 -11.60
CA ARG A 98 19.85 11.47 -10.80
C ARG A 98 21.24 10.83 -10.80
N GLY A 99 21.33 9.52 -10.97
CA GLY A 99 22.59 8.76 -10.86
C GLY A 99 23.10 8.61 -9.42
N GLY A 100 24.36 8.22 -9.28
CA GLY A 100 24.97 7.83 -8.01
C GLY A 100 24.77 6.35 -7.66
N ASP A 101 25.19 5.96 -6.46
CA ASP A 101 25.05 4.60 -5.97
C ASP A 101 23.57 4.25 -5.74
N LEU A 102 23.14 3.10 -6.25
CA LEU A 102 21.73 2.72 -6.31
C LEU A 102 21.59 1.20 -6.31
N VAL A 103 20.73 0.67 -5.45
CA VAL A 103 20.33 -0.74 -5.49
C VAL A 103 18.84 -0.78 -5.70
N VAL A 104 18.42 -1.27 -6.87
CA VAL A 104 17.00 -1.45 -7.21
C VAL A 104 16.61 -2.89 -6.94
N VAL A 105 15.56 -3.10 -6.16
CA VAL A 105 14.95 -4.43 -5.96
C VAL A 105 13.64 -4.48 -6.71
N THR A 106 13.52 -5.42 -7.65
CA THR A 106 12.37 -5.56 -8.55
C THR A 106 11.85 -6.99 -8.61
N THR A 107 10.70 -7.18 -9.24
CA THR A 107 10.14 -8.48 -9.57
C THR A 107 10.25 -8.78 -11.06
N ALA A 108 10.16 -10.06 -11.42
CA ALA A 108 10.02 -10.56 -12.78
C ALA A 108 8.89 -9.84 -13.52
N ARG A 109 7.70 -9.80 -12.91
CA ARG A 109 6.51 -9.17 -13.49
C ARG A 109 6.70 -7.68 -13.78
N ALA A 110 7.37 -6.94 -12.91
CA ALA A 110 7.62 -5.51 -13.09
C ALA A 110 8.48 -5.20 -14.33
N LEU A 111 9.35 -6.14 -14.73
CA LEU A 111 10.24 -5.99 -15.89
C LEU A 111 9.52 -6.16 -17.24
N LEU A 112 8.33 -6.75 -17.26
CA LEU A 112 7.53 -6.86 -18.48
C LEU A 112 6.82 -5.55 -18.82
N GLN A 113 6.55 -4.68 -17.85
CA GLN A 113 5.67 -3.53 -18.01
C GLN A 113 6.44 -2.29 -18.46
N ARG A 114 6.18 -1.78 -19.67
CA ARG A 114 6.83 -0.54 -20.15
C ARG A 114 6.66 0.63 -19.18
N VAL A 115 7.67 1.49 -19.12
CA VAL A 115 7.71 2.68 -18.26
C VAL A 115 7.84 3.96 -19.08
N PRO A 116 7.44 5.14 -18.56
CA PRO A 116 7.70 6.41 -19.21
C PRO A 116 9.19 6.60 -19.46
N ASP A 117 9.57 7.13 -20.63
CA ASP A 117 10.97 7.42 -20.95
C ASP A 117 11.55 8.59 -20.13
N ALA A 118 12.87 8.75 -20.13
CA ALA A 118 13.54 9.78 -19.34
C ALA A 118 13.11 11.21 -19.72
N ALA A 119 12.78 11.45 -21.00
CA ALA A 119 12.32 12.74 -21.48
C ALA A 119 10.93 13.09 -20.89
N THR A 120 10.02 12.11 -20.88
CA THR A 120 8.69 12.20 -20.29
C THR A 120 8.78 12.44 -18.79
N ARG A 121 9.59 11.65 -18.06
CA ARG A 121 9.78 11.82 -16.61
C ARG A 121 10.33 13.20 -16.27
N LYS A 122 11.29 13.70 -17.05
CA LYS A 122 11.85 15.03 -16.89
C LYS A 122 10.79 16.13 -17.14
N ALA A 123 9.98 15.99 -18.19
CA ALA A 123 8.91 16.93 -18.49
C ALA A 123 7.80 16.96 -17.43
N GLY A 124 7.54 15.82 -16.77
CA GLY A 124 6.60 15.71 -15.65
C GLY A 124 7.16 16.16 -14.29
N THR A 125 8.43 16.54 -14.22
CA THR A 125 9.09 16.97 -12.98
C THR A 125 9.21 18.49 -12.93
N LEU A 126 8.70 19.09 -11.86
CA LEU A 126 8.73 20.53 -11.65
C LEU A 126 9.75 20.89 -10.56
N ALA A 127 10.77 21.65 -10.92
CA ALA A 127 11.67 22.30 -9.96
C ALA A 127 11.16 23.71 -9.68
N ILE A 128 10.96 24.05 -8.40
CA ILE A 128 10.46 25.34 -7.95
C ILE A 128 11.49 25.99 -7.04
N GLU A 129 11.84 27.24 -7.32
CA GLU A 129 12.77 28.05 -6.52
C GLU A 129 12.12 29.36 -6.08
N VAL A 130 12.55 29.90 -4.94
CA VAL A 130 12.13 31.25 -4.50
C VAL A 130 12.60 32.30 -5.51
N GLY A 131 11.71 33.22 -5.90
CA GLY A 131 11.92 34.24 -6.94
C GLY A 131 11.64 33.75 -8.36
N GLN A 132 11.23 32.50 -8.54
CA GLN A 132 10.79 31.99 -9.85
C GLN A 132 9.44 32.61 -10.22
N ARG A 133 9.28 33.00 -11.48
CA ARG A 133 7.98 33.36 -12.02
C ARG A 133 7.18 32.13 -12.43
N ILE A 134 6.00 31.95 -11.86
CA ILE A 134 5.07 30.89 -12.15
C ILE A 134 3.64 31.39 -11.94
N ASP A 135 2.82 31.33 -12.98
CA ASP A 135 1.39 31.58 -12.86
C ASP A 135 0.73 30.46 -12.05
N ARG A 136 -0.19 30.85 -11.17
CA ARG A 136 -0.88 29.91 -10.28
C ARG A 136 -1.72 28.90 -11.04
N ASP A 137 -2.47 29.34 -12.05
CA ASP A 137 -3.39 28.47 -12.78
C ASP A 137 -2.61 27.53 -13.72
N ASP A 138 -1.48 27.98 -14.27
CA ASP A 138 -0.52 27.12 -14.97
C ASP A 138 0.07 26.06 -14.04
N LEU A 139 0.42 26.41 -12.80
CA LEU A 139 0.88 25.45 -11.79
C LEU A 139 -0.20 24.41 -11.46
N VAL A 140 -1.46 24.83 -11.29
CA VAL A 140 -2.60 23.94 -11.05
C VAL A 140 -2.82 22.99 -12.24
N SER A 141 -2.76 23.51 -13.46
CA SER A 141 -2.87 22.71 -14.68
C SER A 141 -1.72 21.71 -14.78
N PHE A 142 -0.49 22.14 -14.51
CA PHE A 142 0.68 21.27 -14.53
C PHE A 142 0.55 20.10 -13.55
N LEU A 143 0.13 20.39 -12.30
CA LEU A 143 -0.05 19.38 -11.27
C LEU A 143 -1.12 18.36 -11.67
N THR A 144 -2.24 18.84 -12.23
CA THR A 144 -3.36 18.01 -12.67
C THR A 144 -2.95 17.10 -13.84
N ASP A 145 -2.25 17.66 -14.84
CA ASP A 145 -1.71 16.89 -15.97
C ASP A 145 -0.73 15.81 -15.49
N ALA A 146 0.07 16.11 -14.48
CA ALA A 146 1.05 15.21 -13.85
C ALA A 146 0.42 14.18 -12.88
N GLY A 147 -0.91 14.19 -12.72
CA GLY A 147 -1.66 13.18 -11.96
C GLY A 147 -1.94 13.52 -10.52
N TYR A 148 -1.68 14.75 -10.10
CA TYR A 148 -2.07 15.18 -8.77
C TYR A 148 -3.58 15.36 -8.66
N LEU A 149 -4.14 14.90 -7.54
CA LEU A 149 -5.55 15.07 -7.24
C LEU A 149 -5.78 16.39 -6.50
N HIS A 150 -6.65 17.26 -7.06
CA HIS A 150 -7.08 18.47 -6.38
C HIS A 150 -8.07 18.13 -5.27
N THR A 151 -7.71 18.41 -4.02
CA THR A 151 -8.49 18.07 -2.83
C THR A 151 -8.68 19.28 -1.93
N ILE A 152 -9.46 19.10 -0.87
CA ILE A 152 -9.60 20.14 0.17
C ILE A 152 -8.33 20.32 0.99
N ARG A 153 -7.43 19.33 1.05
CA ARG A 153 -6.18 19.35 1.82
C ARG A 153 -5.16 18.40 1.20
N ALA A 154 -3.90 18.81 1.16
CA ALA A 154 -2.79 17.93 0.80
C ALA A 154 -2.41 17.05 2.00
N ASP A 155 -3.18 16.00 2.25
CA ASP A 155 -3.02 15.08 3.38
C ASP A 155 -2.42 13.71 3.02
N ASP A 156 -2.25 13.43 1.73
CA ASP A 156 -1.53 12.27 1.24
C ASP A 156 -0.64 12.66 0.04
N PRO A 157 0.46 11.91 -0.22
CA PRO A 157 1.26 12.06 -1.43
C PRO A 157 0.40 12.01 -2.70
N GLY A 158 0.73 12.85 -3.68
CA GLY A 158 -0.03 12.94 -4.94
C GLY A 158 -1.29 13.81 -4.85
N ARG A 159 -1.50 14.53 -3.73
CA ARG A 159 -2.61 15.49 -3.58
C ARG A 159 -2.11 16.92 -3.51
N PHE A 160 -2.96 17.85 -3.91
CA PHE A 160 -2.69 19.27 -3.78
C PHE A 160 -3.98 20.07 -3.52
N VAL A 161 -3.81 21.27 -3.00
CA VAL A 161 -4.88 22.25 -2.80
C VAL A 161 -4.38 23.63 -3.20
N ALA A 162 -5.21 24.41 -3.88
CA ALA A 162 -4.91 25.79 -4.26
C ALA A 162 -5.95 26.75 -3.65
N ARG A 163 -5.51 27.73 -2.84
CA ARG A 163 -6.38 28.71 -2.16
C ARG A 163 -5.78 30.11 -2.23
N GLY A 164 -6.41 31.00 -2.98
CA GLY A 164 -5.79 32.30 -3.30
C GLY A 164 -4.39 32.07 -3.86
N ASP A 165 -3.41 32.74 -3.28
CA ASP A 165 -2.00 32.70 -3.70
C ASP A 165 -1.19 31.56 -3.07
N LEU A 166 -1.86 30.64 -2.37
CA LEU A 166 -1.23 29.48 -1.73
C LEU A 166 -1.52 28.20 -2.50
N VAL A 167 -0.47 27.43 -2.80
CA VAL A 167 -0.58 26.07 -3.33
C VAL A 167 0.15 25.11 -2.40
N ASP A 168 -0.60 24.23 -1.73
CA ASP A 168 -0.02 23.13 -0.96
C ASP A 168 -0.02 21.88 -1.82
N VAL A 169 1.12 21.24 -1.99
CA VAL A 169 1.27 20.00 -2.73
C VAL A 169 2.05 18.99 -1.89
N TRP A 170 1.64 17.73 -1.90
CA TRP A 170 2.42 16.65 -1.30
C TRP A 170 3.15 15.84 -2.38
N PRO A 171 4.46 16.05 -2.58
CA PRO A 171 5.20 15.35 -3.62
C PRO A 171 5.28 13.85 -3.37
N THR A 172 5.15 13.05 -4.43
CA THR A 172 5.12 11.57 -4.34
C THR A 172 6.41 10.92 -3.81
N GLY A 173 7.56 11.57 -4.01
CA GLY A 173 8.83 11.17 -3.41
C GLY A 173 9.13 11.81 -2.04
N GLY A 174 8.26 12.69 -1.56
CA GLY A 174 8.48 13.53 -0.37
C GLY A 174 7.87 12.95 0.90
N ARG A 175 8.52 13.20 2.04
CA ARG A 175 8.01 12.81 3.38
C ARG A 175 6.96 13.78 3.94
N THR A 176 6.90 14.99 3.40
CA THR A 176 6.03 16.06 3.90
C THR A 176 5.48 16.92 2.75
N PRO A 177 4.29 17.53 2.93
CA PRO A 177 3.78 18.50 1.97
C PRO A 177 4.62 19.78 1.98
N ILE A 178 4.60 20.47 0.83
CA ILE A 178 5.21 21.77 0.63
C ILE A 178 4.12 22.79 0.30
N ARG A 179 4.24 23.98 0.89
CA ARG A 179 3.48 25.18 0.57
C ARG A 179 4.30 26.07 -0.34
N ILE A 180 3.69 26.47 -1.44
CA ILE A 180 4.18 27.45 -2.39
C ILE A 180 3.35 28.71 -2.14
N GLU A 181 3.99 29.75 -1.64
CA GLU A 181 3.38 31.07 -1.42
C GLU A 181 3.76 31.95 -2.61
N LEU A 182 2.76 32.38 -3.37
CA LEU A 182 2.91 33.26 -4.53
C LEU A 182 2.59 34.70 -4.14
N PHE A 183 3.24 35.63 -4.83
CA PHE A 183 2.85 37.04 -4.88
C PHE A 183 2.73 37.44 -6.35
N ASP A 184 1.50 37.65 -6.81
CA ASP A 184 1.20 37.77 -8.24
C ASP A 184 1.66 36.52 -9.01
N ASP A 185 2.64 36.66 -9.91
CA ASP A 185 3.23 35.56 -10.68
C ASP A 185 4.60 35.10 -10.14
N GLU A 186 5.00 35.48 -8.92
CA GLU A 186 6.33 35.17 -8.36
C GLU A 186 6.26 34.30 -7.09
N VAL A 187 7.13 33.29 -6.99
CA VAL A 187 7.29 32.47 -5.77
C VAL A 187 7.97 33.28 -4.69
N GLU A 188 7.20 33.81 -3.74
CA GLU A 188 7.72 34.56 -2.59
C GLU A 188 8.37 33.62 -1.57
N ARG A 189 7.72 32.48 -1.29
CA ARG A 189 8.18 31.58 -0.23
C ARG A 189 7.83 30.12 -0.48
N LEU A 190 8.74 29.25 -0.05
CA LEU A 190 8.59 27.80 -0.08
C LEU A 190 8.73 27.22 1.33
N VAL A 191 7.74 26.49 1.81
CA VAL A 191 7.68 26.03 3.21
C VAL A 191 7.28 24.56 3.31
N ARG A 192 7.98 23.76 4.11
CA ARG A 192 7.51 22.42 4.48
C ARG A 192 6.42 22.52 5.54
N LEU A 193 5.37 21.74 5.36
CA LEU A 193 4.28 21.63 6.32
C LEU A 193 4.43 20.36 7.15
N ASN A 194 4.04 20.43 8.42
CA ASN A 194 3.85 19.24 9.24
C ASN A 194 2.57 18.51 8.75
N PRO A 195 2.64 17.19 8.45
CA PRO A 195 1.53 16.47 7.82
C PRO A 195 0.30 16.35 8.71
N ASP A 196 0.48 16.24 10.03
CA ASP A 196 -0.63 16.05 10.98
C ASP A 196 -1.38 17.35 11.26
N THR A 197 -0.62 18.45 11.41
CA THR A 197 -1.15 19.75 11.86
C THR A 197 -1.37 20.74 10.73
N GLY A 198 -0.78 20.53 9.55
CA GLY A 198 -0.77 21.47 8.43
C GLY A 198 -0.01 22.77 8.71
N ARG A 199 0.77 22.84 9.79
CA ARG A 199 1.50 24.04 10.19
C ARG A 199 2.87 24.13 9.49
N PRO A 200 3.35 25.34 9.17
CA PRO A 200 4.73 25.58 8.74
C PRO A 200 5.76 24.97 9.71
N ASP A 201 6.73 24.23 9.16
CA ASP A 201 7.88 23.69 9.89
C ASP A 201 9.16 24.41 9.45
N LYS A 202 9.65 24.13 8.24
CA LYS A 202 10.94 24.65 7.74
C LYS A 202 10.79 25.33 6.38
N THR A 203 11.40 26.51 6.24
CA THR A 203 11.46 27.24 4.95
C THR A 203 12.58 26.64 4.08
N GLY A 204 12.31 26.46 2.79
CA GLY A 204 13.26 25.97 1.78
C GLY A 204 13.54 27.02 0.72
N LYS A 205 14.67 26.89 0.02
CA LYS A 205 15.01 27.73 -1.14
C LYS A 205 14.55 27.13 -2.47
N ARG A 206 14.47 25.80 -2.52
CA ARG A 206 14.13 25.01 -3.71
C ARG A 206 13.42 23.73 -3.30
N PHE A 207 12.40 23.35 -4.06
CA PHE A 207 11.80 22.02 -4.00
C PHE A 207 11.67 21.41 -5.39
N THR A 208 11.59 20.08 -5.43
CA THR A 208 11.29 19.32 -6.65
C THR A 208 10.00 18.55 -6.42
N VAL A 209 9.05 18.73 -7.31
CA VAL A 209 7.76 18.02 -7.36
C VAL A 209 7.84 17.00 -8.48
N LEU A 210 7.86 15.73 -8.09
CA LEU A 210 7.82 14.60 -9.02
C LEU A 210 6.40 14.41 -9.56
N PRO A 211 6.18 13.78 -10.72
CA PRO A 211 4.83 13.44 -11.16
C PRO A 211 4.15 12.49 -10.14
N ALA A 212 2.82 12.51 -10.15
CA ALA A 212 2.01 11.63 -9.32
C ALA A 212 1.48 10.40 -10.05
N ALA A 213 1.57 10.38 -11.37
CA ALA A 213 1.26 9.23 -12.19
C ALA A 213 2.34 8.98 -13.26
N GLU A 214 2.42 7.75 -13.78
CA GLU A 214 3.31 7.42 -14.90
C GLU A 214 2.82 8.06 -16.19
N GLU A 215 1.50 8.16 -16.35
CA GLU A 215 0.86 8.85 -17.45
C GLU A 215 0.71 10.35 -17.20
N ARG A 216 0.84 11.11 -18.29
CA ARG A 216 0.52 12.54 -18.35
C ARG A 216 -0.67 12.75 -19.28
N VAL A 217 -1.60 13.61 -18.89
CA VAL A 217 -2.88 13.84 -19.63
C VAL A 217 -2.97 15.28 -20.13
N ASP A 218 -1.93 15.76 -20.80
CA ASP A 218 -1.91 17.08 -21.42
C ASP A 218 -2.54 17.07 -22.84
N GLY A 219 -2.63 18.24 -23.48
CA GLY A 219 -3.13 18.38 -24.85
C GLY A 219 -2.51 17.37 -25.83
N PRO A 220 -1.17 17.33 -25.97
CA PRO A 220 -0.49 16.36 -26.83
C PRO A 220 -0.76 14.89 -26.48
N ALA A 221 -0.87 14.54 -25.20
CA ALA A 221 -1.20 13.17 -24.79
C ALA A 221 -2.63 12.79 -25.20
N ARG A 222 -3.59 13.71 -25.07
CA ARG A 222 -4.98 13.49 -25.52
C ARG A 222 -5.05 13.25 -27.03
N ASP A 223 -4.31 14.04 -27.82
CA ASP A 223 -4.27 13.87 -29.27
C ASP A 223 -3.70 12.50 -29.68
N ARG A 224 -2.64 12.04 -29.02
CA ARG A 224 -2.06 10.70 -29.24
C ARG A 224 -3.03 9.59 -28.84
N ALA A 225 -3.69 9.70 -27.69
CA ALA A 225 -4.68 8.72 -27.24
C ALA A 225 -5.88 8.63 -28.20
N LEU A 226 -6.38 9.76 -28.69
CA LEU A 226 -7.46 9.78 -29.69
C LEU A 226 -7.04 9.17 -31.03
N ALA A 227 -5.80 9.42 -31.47
CA ALA A 227 -5.24 8.80 -32.67
C ALA A 227 -5.11 7.27 -32.53
N GLU A 228 -4.66 6.79 -31.37
CA GLU A 228 -4.55 5.36 -31.08
C GLU A 228 -5.93 4.69 -31.04
N LEU A 229 -6.90 5.31 -30.36
CA LEU A 229 -8.28 4.85 -30.39
C LEU A 229 -8.83 4.74 -31.83
N GLY A 230 -8.50 5.71 -32.68
CA GLY A 230 -8.84 5.68 -34.11
C GLY A 230 -8.24 4.48 -34.84
N ARG A 231 -6.97 4.12 -34.58
CA ARG A 231 -6.35 2.91 -35.14
C ARG A 231 -7.05 1.64 -34.67
N ILE A 232 -7.32 1.52 -33.36
CA ILE A 232 -7.97 0.35 -32.78
C ILE A 232 -9.35 0.13 -33.42
N ILE A 233 -10.14 1.19 -33.58
CA ILE A 233 -11.47 1.09 -34.22
C ILE A 233 -11.34 0.72 -35.70
N ALA A 234 -10.40 1.33 -36.42
CA ALA A 234 -10.18 1.00 -37.83
C ALA A 234 -9.74 -0.46 -38.02
N ALA A 235 -8.88 -0.97 -37.14
CA ALA A 235 -8.41 -2.37 -37.17
C ALA A 235 -9.54 -3.38 -36.87
N SER A 236 -10.53 -3.00 -36.05
CA SER A 236 -11.67 -3.87 -35.73
C SER A 236 -12.67 -4.02 -36.88
N GLY A 237 -12.71 -3.09 -37.85
CA GLY A 237 -13.67 -3.12 -38.96
C GLY A 237 -15.15 -2.87 -38.57
N ASP A 238 -15.46 -2.65 -37.30
CA ASP A 238 -16.81 -2.38 -36.80
C ASP A 238 -17.05 -0.88 -36.59
N ALA A 239 -17.78 -0.26 -37.53
CA ALA A 239 -18.11 1.16 -37.47
C ALA A 239 -19.04 1.52 -36.27
N SER A 240 -19.75 0.55 -35.68
CA SER A 240 -20.63 0.79 -34.53
C SER A 240 -19.84 1.08 -33.24
N LEU A 241 -18.57 0.68 -33.18
CA LEU A 241 -17.66 0.99 -32.06
C LEU A 241 -17.44 2.49 -31.87
N GLN A 242 -17.48 3.29 -32.94
CA GLN A 242 -17.39 4.76 -32.83
C GLN A 242 -18.53 5.34 -31.98
N VAL A 243 -19.75 4.80 -32.14
CA VAL A 243 -20.93 5.25 -31.41
C VAL A 243 -20.90 4.74 -29.98
N ARG A 244 -20.55 3.47 -29.77
CA ARG A 244 -20.48 2.84 -28.44
C ARG A 244 -19.41 3.44 -27.54
N ARG A 245 -18.33 3.98 -28.13
CA ARG A 245 -17.19 4.56 -27.41
C ARG A 245 -17.24 6.09 -27.30
N ARG A 246 -18.36 6.73 -27.63
CA ARG A 246 -18.50 8.20 -27.60
C ARG A 246 -18.15 8.80 -26.23
N THR A 247 -18.64 8.22 -25.14
CA THR A 247 -18.35 8.69 -23.78
C THR A 247 -16.85 8.65 -23.48
N PHE A 248 -16.18 7.56 -23.86
CA PHE A 248 -14.74 7.41 -23.69
C PHE A 248 -13.95 8.46 -24.49
N VAL A 249 -14.39 8.77 -25.72
CA VAL A 249 -13.81 9.85 -26.54
C VAL A 249 -14.02 11.22 -25.89
N GLU A 250 -15.21 11.48 -25.35
CA GLU A 250 -15.53 12.73 -24.65
C GLU A 250 -14.68 12.88 -23.39
N ASP A 251 -14.51 11.82 -22.60
CA ASP A 251 -13.66 11.78 -21.41
C ASP A 251 -12.18 12.05 -21.76
N LEU A 252 -11.65 11.39 -22.80
CA LEU A 252 -10.29 11.63 -23.29
C LEU A 252 -10.11 13.08 -23.75
N ARG A 253 -11.08 13.64 -24.50
CA ARG A 253 -11.04 15.05 -24.93
C ARG A 253 -11.08 16.00 -23.73
N ALA A 254 -11.89 15.69 -22.73
CA ALA A 254 -12.00 16.45 -21.49
C ALA A 254 -10.78 16.31 -20.57
N GLY A 255 -9.88 15.34 -20.83
CA GLY A 255 -8.71 15.07 -19.98
C GLY A 255 -9.07 14.35 -18.68
N VAL A 256 -10.19 13.63 -18.67
CA VAL A 256 -10.64 12.88 -17.49
C VAL A 256 -9.72 11.69 -17.26
N ARG A 257 -9.21 11.57 -16.02
CA ARG A 257 -8.46 10.41 -15.54
C ARG A 257 -9.45 9.34 -15.07
N PHE A 258 -9.82 8.43 -15.97
CA PHE A 258 -10.68 7.28 -15.66
C PHE A 258 -9.87 6.08 -15.12
N SER A 259 -10.58 5.10 -14.56
CA SER A 259 -9.95 3.88 -14.01
C SER A 259 -9.20 3.09 -15.09
N ALA A 260 -8.00 2.61 -14.77
CA ALA A 260 -7.10 1.87 -15.66
C ALA A 260 -6.59 2.66 -16.88
N LEU A 261 -6.51 3.99 -16.78
CA LEU A 261 -5.83 4.81 -17.79
C LEU A 261 -4.37 4.35 -18.02
N GLN A 262 -3.76 3.65 -17.07
CA GLN A 262 -2.41 3.08 -17.14
C GLN A 262 -2.23 2.01 -18.22
N ASP A 263 -3.32 1.36 -18.65
CA ASP A 263 -3.30 0.45 -19.80
C ASP A 263 -3.03 1.22 -21.11
N TRP A 264 -3.34 2.52 -21.15
CA TRP A 264 -3.11 3.43 -22.26
C TRP A 264 -1.75 4.13 -22.22
N LEU A 265 -0.87 3.78 -21.27
CA LEU A 265 0.41 4.48 -21.07
C LEU A 265 1.21 4.72 -22.36
N PRO A 266 1.41 3.74 -23.27
CA PRO A 266 2.18 3.96 -24.51
C PRO A 266 1.51 4.93 -25.49
N ALA A 267 0.19 5.09 -25.42
CA ALA A 267 -0.54 6.06 -26.23
C ALA A 267 -0.47 7.47 -25.61
N LEU A 268 -0.33 7.57 -24.29
CA LEU A 268 -0.31 8.84 -23.57
C LEU A 268 1.09 9.46 -23.56
N VAL A 269 2.15 8.67 -23.45
CA VAL A 269 3.53 9.17 -23.30
C VAL A 269 4.55 8.32 -24.04
N GLY A 270 5.77 8.84 -24.21
CA GLY A 270 6.90 8.05 -24.69
C GLY A 270 7.27 6.99 -23.67
N THR A 271 7.46 5.74 -24.10
CA THR A 271 7.77 4.61 -23.20
C THR A 271 8.96 3.80 -23.68
N VAL A 272 9.63 3.15 -22.73
CA VAL A 272 10.77 2.24 -22.95
C VAL A 272 10.56 0.94 -22.17
N ALA A 273 11.31 -0.11 -22.52
CA ALA A 273 11.35 -1.30 -21.68
C ALA A 273 11.98 -0.95 -20.32
N PRO A 274 11.56 -1.58 -19.20
CA PRO A 274 12.19 -1.36 -17.91
C PRO A 274 13.70 -1.59 -17.91
N LEU A 275 14.17 -2.64 -18.59
CA LEU A 275 15.60 -2.95 -18.71
C LEU A 275 16.39 -1.89 -19.48
N ASP A 276 15.77 -1.20 -20.43
CA ASP A 276 16.40 -0.05 -21.11
C ASP A 276 16.54 1.14 -20.15
N ALA A 277 15.54 1.37 -19.29
CA ALA A 277 15.64 2.39 -18.25
C ALA A 277 16.76 2.03 -17.26
N PHE A 278 16.89 0.76 -16.88
CA PHE A 278 17.92 0.24 -15.98
C PHE A 278 19.28 -0.02 -16.66
N ALA A 279 19.50 0.46 -17.88
CA ALA A 279 20.75 0.27 -18.59
C ALA A 279 21.96 0.73 -17.75
N GLY A 280 23.00 -0.11 -17.70
CA GLY A 280 24.24 0.15 -16.96
C GLY A 280 24.21 -0.26 -15.48
N LEU A 281 23.10 -0.82 -14.98
CA LEU A 281 23.08 -1.50 -13.69
C LEU A 281 23.69 -2.90 -13.82
N ARG A 282 24.40 -3.37 -12.79
CA ARG A 282 24.79 -4.78 -12.68
C ARG A 282 23.59 -5.61 -12.27
N HIS A 283 23.34 -6.71 -12.97
CA HIS A 283 22.16 -7.54 -12.73
C HIS A 283 22.50 -8.71 -11.81
N LEU A 284 21.62 -8.98 -10.85
CA LEU A 284 21.63 -10.18 -10.02
C LEU A 284 20.22 -10.76 -9.97
N VAL A 285 20.10 -12.06 -10.19
CA VAL A 285 18.83 -12.79 -10.21
C VAL A 285 18.79 -13.77 -9.05
N VAL A 286 17.74 -13.68 -8.22
CA VAL A 286 17.50 -14.58 -7.10
C VAL A 286 16.51 -15.65 -7.53
N GLY A 287 16.95 -16.90 -7.60
CA GLY A 287 16.15 -18.01 -8.12
C GLY A 287 15.91 -17.87 -9.63
N PRO A 288 16.94 -18.07 -10.49
CA PRO A 288 16.79 -17.87 -11.94
C PRO A 288 15.66 -18.70 -12.56
N GLY A 289 15.45 -19.94 -12.10
CA GLY A 289 14.33 -20.76 -12.54
C GLY A 289 12.96 -20.21 -12.13
N ASP A 290 12.82 -19.70 -10.90
CA ASP A 290 11.58 -19.09 -10.41
C ASP A 290 11.27 -17.80 -11.18
N VAL A 291 12.30 -16.99 -11.45
CA VAL A 291 12.17 -15.76 -12.24
C VAL A 291 11.75 -16.06 -13.68
N GLU A 292 12.34 -17.09 -14.30
CA GLU A 292 11.95 -17.53 -15.64
C GLU A 292 10.50 -18.02 -15.69
N ALA A 293 10.06 -18.79 -14.70
CA ALA A 293 8.68 -19.23 -14.57
C ALA A 293 7.73 -18.04 -14.38
N ALA A 294 8.04 -17.12 -13.45
CA ALA A 294 7.23 -15.94 -13.17
C ALA A 294 7.08 -15.01 -14.38
N LEU A 295 8.14 -14.83 -15.19
CA LEU A 295 8.09 -14.06 -16.43
C LEU A 295 7.11 -14.68 -17.45
N ARG A 296 7.22 -15.99 -17.69
CA ARG A 296 6.34 -16.70 -18.64
C ARG A 296 4.89 -16.74 -18.17
N ASP A 297 4.67 -16.94 -16.88
CA ASP A 297 3.34 -16.96 -16.29
C ASP A 297 2.66 -15.59 -16.39
N ALA A 298 3.39 -14.51 -16.10
CA ALA A 298 2.88 -13.15 -16.21
C ALA A 298 2.57 -12.75 -17.66
N GLU A 299 3.43 -13.11 -18.62
CA GLU A 299 3.16 -12.92 -20.06
C GLU A 299 1.93 -13.71 -20.51
N GLY A 300 1.83 -14.98 -20.10
CA GLY A 300 0.68 -15.84 -20.38
C GLY A 300 -0.62 -15.31 -19.80
N ASP A 301 -0.61 -14.83 -18.55
CA ASP A 301 -1.78 -14.24 -17.90
C ASP A 301 -2.22 -12.95 -18.59
N THR A 302 -1.28 -12.07 -18.92
CA THR A 302 -1.54 -10.81 -19.65
C THR A 302 -2.24 -11.09 -20.98
N ARG A 303 -1.74 -12.06 -21.75
CA ARG A 303 -2.33 -12.45 -23.04
C ARG A 303 -3.73 -13.05 -22.86
N ARG A 304 -3.90 -14.02 -21.96
CA ARG A 304 -5.21 -14.66 -21.72
C ARG A 304 -6.27 -13.64 -21.30
N ARG A 305 -5.90 -12.67 -20.44
CA ARG A 305 -6.82 -11.61 -20.01
C ARG A 305 -7.22 -10.71 -21.16
N TYR A 306 -6.25 -10.26 -21.95
CA TYR A 306 -6.53 -9.43 -23.11
C TYR A 306 -7.44 -10.14 -24.14
N GLU A 307 -7.18 -11.43 -24.42
CA GLU A 307 -8.00 -12.25 -25.31
C GLU A 307 -9.43 -12.51 -24.79
N ALA A 308 -9.63 -12.46 -23.46
CA ALA A 308 -10.92 -12.63 -22.82
C ALA A 308 -11.74 -11.33 -22.72
N LEU A 309 -11.19 -10.18 -23.12
CA LEU A 309 -11.92 -8.91 -23.12
C LEU A 309 -12.94 -8.86 -24.24
N GLU A 310 -14.17 -8.47 -23.91
CA GLU A 310 -15.16 -8.10 -24.91
C GLU A 310 -14.70 -6.78 -25.58
N PRO A 311 -14.59 -6.73 -26.92
CA PRO A 311 -14.13 -5.55 -27.67
C PRO A 311 -14.93 -4.27 -27.36
N ASP A 312 -16.15 -4.41 -26.85
CA ASP A 312 -17.07 -3.33 -26.55
C ASP A 312 -16.86 -2.68 -25.17
N GLU A 313 -16.28 -3.41 -24.20
CA GLU A 313 -16.21 -2.95 -22.81
C GLU A 313 -15.06 -1.97 -22.58
N ARG A 314 -13.90 -2.16 -23.24
CA ARG A 314 -12.75 -1.25 -23.17
C ARG A 314 -11.86 -1.30 -24.42
N PRO A 315 -11.71 -0.21 -25.18
CA PRO A 315 -10.58 -0.11 -26.10
C PRO A 315 -9.30 -0.06 -25.27
N LEU A 316 -8.38 -1.00 -25.46
CA LEU A 316 -7.09 -1.02 -24.77
C LEU A 316 -5.97 -1.16 -25.78
N VAL A 317 -4.80 -0.63 -25.42
CA VAL A 317 -3.56 -0.83 -26.16
C VAL A 317 -3.21 -2.32 -26.13
N PRO A 318 -2.76 -2.93 -27.25
CA PRO A 318 -2.46 -4.36 -27.29
C PRO A 318 -1.29 -4.71 -26.35
N PRO A 319 -1.22 -5.97 -25.85
CA PRO A 319 -0.15 -6.41 -24.94
C PRO A 319 1.26 -6.20 -25.50
N SER A 320 1.44 -6.36 -26.82
CA SER A 320 2.73 -6.15 -27.49
C SER A 320 3.24 -4.70 -27.42
N GLU A 321 2.34 -3.75 -27.16
CA GLU A 321 2.70 -2.33 -27.02
C GLU A 321 2.86 -1.93 -25.55
N ARG A 322 2.02 -2.46 -24.63
CA ARG A 322 2.11 -2.14 -23.19
C ARG A 322 3.17 -2.94 -22.44
N TYR A 323 3.48 -4.15 -22.90
CA TYR A 323 4.37 -5.11 -22.27
C TYR A 323 5.48 -5.57 -23.22
N ILE A 324 6.59 -6.01 -22.65
CA ILE A 324 7.76 -6.59 -23.31
C ILE A 324 7.67 -8.12 -23.24
N ALA A 325 8.17 -8.83 -24.25
CA ALA A 325 8.13 -10.28 -24.23
C ALA A 325 9.05 -10.86 -23.15
N ALA A 326 8.63 -11.97 -22.53
CA ALA A 326 9.42 -12.64 -21.50
C ALA A 326 10.80 -13.08 -22.04
N ALA A 327 10.86 -13.50 -23.30
CA ALA A 327 12.10 -13.90 -23.98
C ALA A 327 13.12 -12.74 -24.10
N GLU A 328 12.66 -11.51 -24.29
CA GLU A 328 13.53 -10.33 -24.37
C GLU A 328 14.13 -10.01 -23.00
N VAL A 329 13.32 -10.09 -21.93
CA VAL A 329 13.80 -9.92 -20.54
C VAL A 329 14.83 -10.99 -20.19
N LEU A 330 14.54 -12.26 -20.50
CA LEU A 330 15.43 -13.39 -20.24
C LEU A 330 16.77 -13.26 -21.01
N ALA A 331 16.74 -12.77 -22.24
CA ALA A 331 17.96 -12.55 -23.02
C ALA A 331 18.92 -11.59 -22.31
N VAL A 332 18.39 -10.50 -21.74
CA VAL A 332 19.20 -9.53 -20.96
C VAL A 332 19.66 -10.12 -19.63
N LEU A 333 18.81 -10.88 -18.94
CA LEU A 333 19.14 -11.49 -17.66
C LEU A 333 20.10 -12.70 -17.77
N SER A 334 20.31 -13.25 -18.96
CA SER A 334 21.26 -14.36 -19.19
C SER A 334 22.71 -14.05 -18.78
N GLY A 335 23.09 -12.77 -18.75
CA GLY A 335 24.39 -12.29 -18.28
C GLY A 335 24.40 -11.87 -16.80
N ALA A 336 23.30 -12.04 -16.07
CA ALA A 336 23.20 -11.65 -14.67
C ALA A 336 23.96 -12.61 -13.75
N HIS A 337 24.36 -12.11 -12.59
CA HIS A 337 24.86 -12.97 -11.53
C HIS A 337 23.71 -13.76 -10.90
N GLU A 338 23.89 -15.06 -10.69
CA GLU A 338 22.82 -15.94 -10.20
C GLU A 338 23.00 -16.29 -8.72
N VAL A 339 21.89 -16.25 -7.99
CA VAL A 339 21.78 -16.75 -6.63
C VAL A 339 20.77 -17.89 -6.58
N HIS A 340 21.22 -19.05 -6.12
CA HIS A 340 20.44 -20.29 -6.03
C HIS A 340 20.15 -20.60 -4.55
N GLU A 341 18.87 -20.59 -4.16
CA GLU A 341 18.46 -20.91 -2.77
C GLU A 341 18.64 -22.40 -2.45
N LEU A 342 18.37 -23.27 -3.43
CA LEU A 342 18.69 -24.69 -3.37
C LEU A 342 20.05 -24.89 -4.03
N GLY A 343 20.98 -25.57 -3.33
CA GLY A 343 22.35 -25.76 -3.81
C GLY A 343 22.41 -26.23 -5.28
N SER A 344 23.37 -25.71 -6.02
CA SER A 344 23.60 -25.99 -7.44
C SER A 344 25.08 -26.33 -7.64
N ASP A 345 25.38 -27.30 -8.51
CA ASP A 345 26.76 -27.71 -8.83
C ASP A 345 27.59 -26.56 -9.42
N ARG A 346 26.92 -25.53 -9.96
CA ARG A 346 27.54 -24.32 -10.51
C ARG A 346 27.67 -23.19 -9.50
N ALA A 347 27.09 -23.35 -8.32
CA ALA A 347 27.04 -22.33 -7.28
C ALA A 347 28.03 -22.63 -6.16
N VAL A 348 28.69 -21.59 -5.70
CA VAL A 348 29.56 -21.62 -4.53
C VAL A 348 28.72 -21.49 -3.28
N ASP A 349 28.83 -22.46 -2.38
CA ASP A 349 28.21 -22.41 -1.06
C ASP A 349 28.99 -21.44 -0.14
N LEU A 350 28.34 -20.33 0.20
CA LEU A 350 28.88 -19.26 1.06
C LEU A 350 28.69 -19.52 2.56
N GLY A 351 28.11 -20.67 2.95
CA GLY A 351 28.16 -21.20 4.30
C GLY A 351 27.26 -20.52 5.32
N ALA A 352 26.18 -19.86 4.89
CA ALA A 352 25.14 -19.33 5.78
C ALA A 352 23.87 -20.18 5.78
N THR A 353 23.35 -20.46 6.98
CA THR A 353 22.11 -21.20 7.19
C THR A 353 21.04 -20.31 7.81
N GLY A 354 19.79 -20.75 7.81
CA GLY A 354 18.72 -20.08 8.57
C GLY A 354 18.88 -20.25 10.09
N THR A 355 17.95 -19.65 10.83
CA THR A 355 17.90 -19.66 12.30
C THR A 355 16.90 -20.67 12.85
N GLU A 356 16.47 -21.66 12.07
CA GLU A 356 15.45 -22.63 12.49
C GLU A 356 15.88 -23.41 13.73
N GLU A 357 17.20 -23.64 13.88
CA GLU A 357 17.79 -24.28 15.07
C GLU A 357 17.65 -23.46 16.36
N LEU A 358 17.39 -22.15 16.26
CA LEU A 358 17.22 -21.24 17.40
C LEU A 358 15.75 -21.04 17.81
N THR A 359 14.82 -21.76 17.18
CA THR A 359 13.39 -21.67 17.52
C THR A 359 13.13 -22.30 18.89
N VAL A 360 12.60 -21.51 19.82
CA VAL A 360 12.17 -21.92 21.16
C VAL A 360 11.06 -22.96 21.05
N ARG A 361 11.35 -24.17 21.51
CA ARG A 361 10.36 -25.25 21.61
C ARG A 361 9.73 -25.23 23.00
N GLY A 362 8.54 -24.62 23.12
CA GLY A 362 7.78 -24.55 24.37
C GLY A 362 7.90 -23.21 25.09
N ALA A 363 8.23 -23.22 26.38
CA ALA A 363 8.37 -22.02 27.21
C ALA A 363 9.78 -21.84 27.80
N ASP A 364 10.71 -22.75 27.50
CA ASP A 364 12.06 -22.72 28.05
C ASP A 364 13.04 -22.04 27.07
N LEU A 365 13.62 -20.92 27.51
CA LEU A 365 14.63 -20.16 26.77
C LEU A 365 16.06 -20.70 26.96
N GLY A 366 16.29 -21.55 27.97
CA GLY A 366 17.62 -22.03 28.33
C GLY A 366 18.44 -22.63 27.18
N PRO A 367 17.87 -23.52 26.34
CA PRO A 367 18.57 -24.09 25.19
C PRO A 367 19.01 -23.04 24.16
N VAL A 368 18.14 -22.05 23.90
CA VAL A 368 18.41 -20.97 22.94
C VAL A 368 19.49 -20.04 23.50
N VAL A 369 19.41 -19.66 24.79
CA VAL A 369 20.43 -18.85 25.46
C VAL A 369 21.78 -19.54 25.43
N SER A 370 21.83 -20.84 25.75
CA SER A 370 23.07 -21.63 25.70
C SER A 370 23.68 -21.65 24.30
N ARG A 371 22.82 -21.75 23.27
CA ARG A 371 23.28 -21.74 21.87
C ARG A 371 23.79 -20.37 21.44
N LEU A 372 23.13 -19.27 21.82
CA LEU A 372 23.59 -17.90 21.57
C LEU A 372 24.95 -17.65 22.24
N GLN A 373 25.13 -18.07 23.49
CA GLN A 373 26.40 -18.00 24.20
C GLN A 373 27.50 -18.87 23.56
N GLN A 374 27.15 -20.06 23.05
CA GLN A 374 28.09 -20.91 22.32
C GLN A 374 28.56 -20.26 21.02
N LEU A 375 27.64 -19.64 20.27
CA LEU A 375 27.98 -18.88 19.06
C LEU A 375 28.93 -17.73 19.41
N ALA A 376 28.53 -16.89 20.38
CA ALA A 376 29.34 -15.77 20.84
C ALA A 376 30.74 -16.24 21.29
N GLY A 377 30.83 -17.28 22.13
CA GLY A 377 32.10 -17.87 22.59
C GLY A 377 32.98 -18.49 21.48
N SER A 378 32.48 -18.60 20.25
CA SER A 378 33.24 -19.01 19.06
C SER A 378 33.73 -17.82 18.23
N ASP A 379 33.88 -16.64 18.83
CA ASP A 379 34.29 -15.37 18.19
C ASP A 379 33.32 -14.88 17.10
N VAL A 380 32.04 -15.24 17.25
CA VAL A 380 30.94 -14.81 16.36
C VAL A 380 30.30 -13.56 16.92
N ARG A 381 30.03 -12.58 16.06
CA ARG A 381 29.21 -11.40 16.37
C ARG A 381 27.74 -11.79 16.31
N VAL A 382 27.06 -11.78 17.45
CA VAL A 382 25.65 -12.23 17.55
C VAL A 382 24.74 -11.02 17.75
N GLY A 383 23.90 -10.72 16.76
CA GLY A 383 22.91 -9.63 16.83
C GLY A 383 21.48 -10.15 16.96
N LEU A 384 20.84 -9.90 18.11
CA LEU A 384 19.41 -10.08 18.31
C LEU A 384 18.66 -8.85 17.78
N VAL A 385 17.71 -9.03 16.87
CA VAL A 385 16.99 -7.91 16.25
C VAL A 385 15.55 -7.83 16.74
N VAL A 386 15.17 -6.65 17.24
CA VAL A 386 13.81 -6.31 17.69
C VAL A 386 13.27 -5.13 16.91
N GLU A 387 11.95 -5.00 16.81
CA GLU A 387 11.32 -3.94 16.01
C GLU A 387 11.38 -2.55 16.65
N ASP A 388 11.40 -2.49 17.99
CA ASP A 388 11.32 -1.24 18.75
C ASP A 388 11.94 -1.35 20.15
N GLU A 389 12.08 -0.20 20.81
CA GLU A 389 12.68 -0.09 22.14
C GLU A 389 11.89 -0.80 23.24
N ALA A 390 10.56 -0.82 23.15
CA ALA A 390 9.74 -1.50 24.14
C ALA A 390 9.94 -3.02 24.07
N ARG A 391 10.11 -3.57 22.86
CA ARG A 391 10.44 -4.98 22.67
C ARG A 391 11.88 -5.31 23.06
N ARG A 392 12.83 -4.37 22.87
CA ARG A 392 14.19 -4.53 23.40
C ARG A 392 14.17 -4.72 24.91
N ASP A 393 13.52 -3.81 25.64
CA ASP A 393 13.47 -3.85 27.10
C ASP A 393 12.79 -5.13 27.61
N ARG A 394 11.71 -5.58 26.96
CA ARG A 394 11.06 -6.86 27.26
C ARG A 394 11.97 -8.06 27.00
N LEU A 395 12.72 -8.07 25.91
CA LEU A 395 13.66 -9.15 25.59
C LEU A 395 14.76 -9.22 26.65
N GLU A 396 15.33 -8.08 27.04
CA GLU A 396 16.35 -8.00 28.09
C GLU A 396 15.82 -8.55 29.43
N GLU A 397 14.60 -8.19 29.83
CA GLU A 397 13.94 -8.75 31.03
C GLU A 397 13.75 -10.27 30.94
N MET A 398 13.45 -10.79 29.75
CA MET A 398 13.25 -12.22 29.53
C MET A 398 14.57 -13.02 29.56
N LEU A 399 15.67 -12.42 29.12
CA LEU A 399 16.99 -13.06 29.06
C LEU A 399 17.76 -12.99 30.39
N ALA A 400 17.53 -11.96 31.21
CA ALA A 400 18.23 -11.76 32.48
C ALA A 400 18.14 -12.96 33.46
N PRO A 401 16.99 -13.63 33.66
CA PRO A 401 16.91 -14.83 34.52
C PRO A 401 17.78 -16.00 34.05
N HIS A 402 18.16 -16.02 32.78
CA HIS A 402 19.03 -17.03 32.17
C HIS A 402 20.51 -16.62 32.15
N GLY A 403 20.86 -15.49 32.76
CA GLY A 403 22.24 -14.99 32.85
C GLY A 403 22.80 -14.43 31.55
N LEU A 404 21.93 -14.06 30.60
CA LEU A 404 22.33 -13.37 29.36
C LEU A 404 21.92 -11.90 29.44
N HIS A 405 22.92 -11.03 29.33
CA HIS A 405 22.75 -9.57 29.32
C HIS A 405 23.33 -9.01 28.02
N PRO A 406 22.51 -8.89 26.96
CA PRO A 406 23.00 -8.41 25.67
C PRO A 406 23.46 -6.95 25.74
N GLU A 407 24.52 -6.62 25.01
CA GLU A 407 24.93 -5.22 24.80
C GLU A 407 23.98 -4.51 23.82
N ARG A 408 23.77 -3.20 23.98
CA ARG A 408 22.92 -2.44 23.05
C ARG A 408 23.78 -1.90 21.90
N ALA A 409 23.40 -2.21 20.67
CA ALA A 409 24.08 -1.72 19.47
C ALA A 409 23.12 -0.94 18.57
N ASP A 410 23.59 0.21 18.07
CA ASP A 410 22.79 1.08 17.21
C ASP A 410 22.78 0.62 15.74
N ARG A 411 23.80 -0.15 15.32
CA ARG A 411 24.00 -0.53 13.92
C ARG A 411 24.57 -1.94 13.78
N PRO A 412 24.24 -2.67 12.68
CA PRO A 412 24.73 -4.03 12.46
C PRO A 412 26.25 -4.17 12.29
N ASP A 413 26.95 -3.09 11.94
CA ASP A 413 28.41 -3.07 11.78
C ASP A 413 29.15 -2.77 13.09
N ALA A 414 28.43 -2.43 14.16
CA ALA A 414 28.98 -2.06 15.47
C ALA A 414 28.99 -3.21 16.50
N LEU A 415 28.78 -4.46 16.06
CA LEU A 415 28.79 -5.62 16.97
C LEU A 415 30.22 -6.05 17.28
N ASP A 416 30.47 -6.30 18.56
CA ASP A 416 31.72 -6.86 19.04
C ASP A 416 31.72 -8.40 18.94
N ALA A 417 32.88 -8.95 18.59
CA ALA A 417 33.06 -10.40 18.51
C ALA A 417 33.17 -10.97 19.92
N GLY A 418 32.60 -12.16 20.14
CA GLY A 418 32.58 -12.75 21.48
C GLY A 418 31.33 -12.43 22.30
N GLU A 419 30.50 -11.50 21.83
CA GLU A 419 29.37 -10.96 22.59
C GLU A 419 28.03 -11.10 21.86
N VAL A 420 26.97 -11.03 22.66
CA VAL A 420 25.59 -10.96 22.16
C VAL A 420 25.13 -9.52 22.30
N SER A 421 24.72 -8.92 21.20
CA SER A 421 24.16 -7.58 21.16
C SER A 421 22.68 -7.60 20.78
N VAL A 422 21.94 -6.56 21.14
CA VAL A 422 20.55 -6.32 20.72
C VAL A 422 20.47 -5.04 19.89
N LEU A 423 19.74 -5.11 18.78
CA LEU A 423 19.55 -4.04 17.81
C LEU A 423 18.07 -3.77 17.59
N VAL A 424 17.73 -2.49 17.39
CA VAL A 424 16.41 -2.09 16.92
C VAL A 424 16.42 -1.95 15.39
N GLY A 425 15.56 -2.71 14.70
CA GLY A 425 15.40 -2.64 13.26
C GLY A 425 14.44 -3.67 12.68
N ASP A 426 14.24 -3.60 11.37
CA ASP A 426 13.36 -4.49 10.60
C ASP A 426 14.20 -5.52 9.82
N LEU A 427 14.47 -6.67 10.46
CA LEU A 427 15.12 -7.81 9.83
C LEU A 427 14.12 -8.96 9.64
N PRO A 428 13.67 -9.25 8.40
CA PRO A 428 12.66 -10.28 8.14
C PRO A 428 13.05 -11.70 8.55
N ARG A 429 14.29 -12.12 8.26
CA ARG A 429 14.79 -13.48 8.52
C ARG A 429 16.23 -13.45 9.00
N GLY A 430 16.50 -14.15 10.10
CA GLY A 430 17.84 -14.31 10.61
C GLY A 430 18.68 -15.29 9.79
N PHE A 431 19.99 -15.24 9.99
CA PHE A 431 20.93 -16.20 9.44
C PHE A 431 22.08 -16.49 10.41
N LEU A 432 22.68 -17.66 10.26
CA LEU A 432 23.87 -18.10 10.99
C LEU A 432 25.00 -18.34 9.99
N ALA A 433 26.14 -17.66 10.18
CA ALA A 433 27.33 -17.82 9.38
C ALA A 433 28.59 -17.83 10.28
N PRO A 434 28.73 -18.82 11.18
CA PRO A 434 29.78 -18.83 12.19
C PRO A 434 31.19 -18.84 11.58
N GLN A 435 31.39 -19.49 10.44
CA GLN A 435 32.67 -19.46 9.70
C GLN A 435 33.02 -18.07 9.15
N SER A 436 32.02 -17.21 9.01
CA SER A 436 32.18 -15.81 8.62
C SER A 436 32.23 -14.87 9.82
N GLY A 437 32.04 -15.37 11.05
CA GLY A 437 32.03 -14.58 12.28
C GLY A 437 30.74 -13.77 12.51
N TRP A 438 29.62 -14.15 11.89
CA TRP A 438 28.34 -13.41 12.00
C TRP A 438 27.14 -14.32 12.29
N ALA A 439 26.23 -13.83 13.14
CA ALA A 439 24.89 -14.38 13.33
C ALA A 439 23.90 -13.24 13.62
N PHE A 440 22.84 -13.13 12.82
CA PHE A 440 21.75 -12.19 13.08
C PHE A 440 20.45 -12.96 13.28
N VAL A 441 19.74 -12.67 14.36
CA VAL A 441 18.57 -13.44 14.78
C VAL A 441 17.45 -12.48 15.16
N PRO A 442 16.41 -12.30 14.31
CA PRO A 442 15.25 -11.52 14.70
C PRO A 442 14.52 -12.27 15.81
N VAL A 443 13.98 -11.53 16.78
CA VAL A 443 13.26 -12.10 17.93
C VAL A 443 12.06 -12.93 17.49
N THR A 444 11.42 -12.56 16.37
CA THR A 444 10.33 -13.35 15.77
C THR A 444 10.77 -14.75 15.35
N ALA A 445 12.04 -14.97 15.00
CA ALA A 445 12.56 -16.30 14.71
C ALA A 445 12.77 -17.14 15.98
N LEU A 446 13.09 -16.51 17.12
CA LEU A 446 13.24 -17.21 18.39
C LEU A 446 11.91 -17.79 18.86
N PHE A 447 10.82 -17.04 18.75
CA PHE A 447 9.53 -17.47 19.29
C PHE A 447 8.60 -18.13 18.26
N GLY A 448 9.10 -18.29 17.04
CA GLY A 448 8.34 -18.75 15.88
C GLY A 448 7.56 -17.58 15.25
N ALA A 449 7.61 -17.50 13.92
CA ALA A 449 6.82 -16.52 13.21
C ALA A 449 5.32 -16.79 13.45
N PRO A 450 4.49 -15.76 13.66
CA PRO A 450 3.04 -15.91 13.51
C PRO A 450 2.75 -16.55 12.14
N ARG A 451 1.76 -17.43 12.07
CA ARG A 451 1.13 -17.74 10.78
C ARG A 451 0.57 -16.42 10.24
N ARG A 452 1.19 -15.86 9.20
CA ARG A 452 0.59 -14.76 8.42
C ARG A 452 -0.79 -15.23 7.97
N GLN A 453 -1.83 -14.66 8.57
CA GLN A 453 -3.13 -14.62 7.91
C GLN A 453 -2.95 -13.68 6.72
N ALA A 454 -3.18 -14.18 5.52
CA ALA A 454 -3.15 -13.38 4.30
C ALA A 454 -4.16 -12.23 4.44
N THR A 455 -3.68 -11.03 4.74
CA THR A 455 -4.50 -9.81 4.89
C THR A 455 -4.50 -8.96 3.62
N ALA A 456 -3.76 -9.34 2.57
CA ALA A 456 -3.70 -8.57 1.33
C ALA A 456 -4.97 -8.67 0.47
N ASP A 457 -5.71 -9.79 0.53
CA ASP A 457 -6.84 -10.01 -0.39
C ASP A 457 -8.19 -9.52 0.14
N ARG A 458 -8.30 -9.16 1.43
CA ARG A 458 -9.59 -8.83 2.07
C ARG A 458 -9.92 -7.34 2.13
N ALA A 459 -8.91 -6.47 2.07
CA ALA A 459 -9.13 -5.02 1.96
C ALA A 459 -9.80 -4.64 0.63
N HIS A 460 -9.56 -5.42 -0.44
CA HIS A 460 -10.20 -5.26 -1.74
C HIS A 460 -11.69 -5.67 -1.71
N GLU A 461 -12.03 -6.76 -1.01
CA GLU A 461 -13.44 -7.19 -0.83
C GLU A 461 -14.26 -6.23 0.06
N LEU A 462 -13.64 -5.61 1.07
CA LEU A 462 -14.35 -4.71 2.00
C LEU A 462 -14.54 -3.29 1.44
N TRP A 463 -13.61 -2.80 0.60
CA TRP A 463 -13.74 -1.53 -0.10
C TRP A 463 -14.88 -1.55 -1.14
N GLU A 464 -15.09 -2.67 -1.83
CA GLU A 464 -16.25 -2.86 -2.74
C GLU A 464 -17.59 -2.71 -2.02
N SER A 465 -17.67 -3.13 -0.76
CA SER A 465 -18.94 -3.14 0.01
C SER A 465 -19.30 -1.80 0.66
N SER A 466 -18.31 -0.95 0.96
CA SER A 466 -18.52 0.26 1.77
C SER A 466 -18.57 1.55 0.95
N VAL A 467 -17.86 1.62 -0.19
CA VAL A 467 -17.82 2.83 -1.05
C VAL A 467 -19.03 2.92 -2.00
N THR A 468 -19.78 1.84 -2.19
CA THR A 468 -20.97 1.77 -3.06
C THR A 468 -22.26 2.33 -2.42
N ALA A 469 -22.27 2.68 -1.13
CA ALA A 469 -23.52 2.95 -0.42
C ALA A 469 -24.05 4.40 -0.50
N ALA A 470 -23.22 5.41 -0.83
CA ALA A 470 -23.60 6.83 -0.72
C ALA A 470 -23.77 7.58 -2.06
N THR A 471 -23.32 7.05 -3.20
CA THR A 471 -23.30 7.77 -4.49
C THR A 471 -23.98 7.03 -5.66
N GLN A 472 -24.66 5.90 -5.41
CA GLN A 472 -25.26 5.07 -6.46
C GLN A 472 -26.79 4.91 -6.35
N LEU A 473 -27.54 6.02 -6.15
CA LEU A 473 -29.00 5.96 -6.30
C LEU A 473 -29.38 5.91 -7.78
N LYS A 474 -29.87 4.76 -8.25
CA LYS A 474 -30.42 4.58 -9.59
C LYS A 474 -31.90 4.94 -9.61
N VAL A 475 -32.40 5.36 -10.77
CA VAL A 475 -33.84 5.55 -10.98
C VAL A 475 -34.56 4.25 -10.62
N ASP A 476 -35.65 4.37 -9.87
CA ASP A 476 -36.45 3.32 -9.23
C ASP A 476 -35.86 2.65 -7.99
N ASP A 477 -34.76 3.18 -7.42
CA ASP A 477 -34.27 2.70 -6.12
C ASP A 477 -35.24 3.11 -4.97
N PRO A 478 -35.52 2.20 -4.02
CA PRO A 478 -36.34 2.52 -2.86
C PRO A 478 -35.57 3.41 -1.87
N VAL A 479 -36.21 4.50 -1.46
CA VAL A 479 -35.69 5.47 -0.50
C VAL A 479 -36.68 5.70 0.63
N VAL A 480 -36.18 6.05 1.81
CA VAL A 480 -36.99 6.34 3.00
C VAL A 480 -36.90 7.82 3.30
N HIS A 481 -38.02 8.53 3.22
CA HIS A 481 -38.14 9.91 3.67
C HIS A 481 -38.51 9.96 5.15
N ARG A 482 -37.81 10.76 5.96
CA ARG A 482 -37.99 10.86 7.43
C ARG A 482 -39.43 11.10 7.90
N LEU A 483 -40.24 11.80 7.08
CA LEU A 483 -41.63 12.14 7.38
C LEU A 483 -42.67 11.32 6.60
N HIS A 484 -42.35 10.90 5.38
CA HIS A 484 -43.34 10.39 4.41
C HIS A 484 -43.21 8.88 4.16
N GLY A 485 -42.15 8.25 4.68
CA GLY A 485 -41.95 6.82 4.57
C GLY A 485 -41.30 6.39 3.27
N VAL A 486 -41.55 5.16 2.85
CA VAL A 486 -40.85 4.51 1.73
C VAL A 486 -41.44 4.94 0.39
N GLY A 487 -40.60 5.49 -0.49
CA GLY A 487 -40.91 5.88 -1.87
C GLY A 487 -39.82 5.42 -2.85
N LEU A 488 -39.98 5.72 -4.14
CA LEU A 488 -39.02 5.41 -5.21
C LEU A 488 -38.32 6.67 -5.69
N TYR A 489 -37.00 6.61 -5.88
CA TYR A 489 -36.24 7.70 -6.49
C TYR A 489 -36.47 7.76 -8.00
N LYS A 490 -36.81 8.93 -8.55
CA LYS A 490 -37.11 9.12 -9.99
C LYS A 490 -36.17 10.10 -10.67
N GLY A 491 -34.99 10.36 -10.09
CA GLY A 491 -33.99 11.26 -10.64
C GLY A 491 -34.13 12.71 -10.18
N LEU A 492 -33.26 13.56 -10.73
CA LEU A 492 -33.28 15.00 -10.54
C LEU A 492 -34.14 15.65 -11.63
N VAL A 493 -34.95 16.63 -11.25
CA VAL A 493 -35.73 17.47 -12.15
C VAL A 493 -35.47 18.93 -11.81
N ARG A 494 -35.28 19.74 -12.85
CA ARG A 494 -35.17 21.19 -12.69
C ARG A 494 -36.55 21.82 -12.81
N LEU A 495 -36.95 22.59 -11.80
CA LEU A 495 -38.26 23.25 -11.74
C LEU A 495 -38.06 24.75 -11.59
N ALA A 496 -38.86 25.53 -12.33
CA ALA A 496 -38.94 26.97 -12.15
C ALA A 496 -39.76 27.30 -10.90
N VAL A 497 -39.12 27.87 -9.88
CA VAL A 497 -39.79 28.36 -8.68
C VAL A 497 -40.24 29.82 -8.93
N ARG A 498 -41.18 30.36 -8.13
CA ARG A 498 -41.61 31.77 -8.24
C ARG A 498 -40.39 32.70 -8.27
N ASP A 499 -40.47 33.72 -9.13
CA ASP A 499 -39.42 34.72 -9.44
C ASP A 499 -38.32 34.28 -10.44
N GLY A 500 -38.56 33.21 -11.22
CA GLY A 500 -37.74 32.88 -12.40
C GLY A 500 -36.39 32.23 -12.08
N VAL A 501 -36.16 31.84 -10.82
CA VAL A 501 -34.99 31.07 -10.40
C VAL A 501 -35.27 29.59 -10.64
N GLU A 502 -34.46 28.96 -11.49
CA GLU A 502 -34.47 27.51 -11.69
C GLU A 502 -33.74 26.83 -10.53
N GLN A 503 -34.40 25.86 -9.89
CA GLN A 503 -33.82 25.07 -8.81
C GLN A 503 -33.96 23.58 -9.09
N ASP A 504 -32.95 22.81 -8.70
CA ASP A 504 -32.93 21.36 -8.85
C ASP A 504 -33.67 20.70 -7.66
N PHE A 505 -34.56 19.77 -7.99
CA PHE A 505 -35.34 18.96 -7.05
C PHE A 505 -35.11 17.48 -7.30
N VAL A 506 -35.07 16.69 -6.24
CA VAL A 506 -35.19 15.23 -6.29
C VAL A 506 -36.66 14.87 -6.44
N ARG A 507 -37.00 14.08 -7.45
CA ARG A 507 -38.34 13.54 -7.65
C ARG A 507 -38.47 12.18 -6.96
N LEU A 508 -39.47 12.05 -6.10
CA LEU A 508 -39.84 10.79 -5.45
C LEU A 508 -41.27 10.38 -5.83
N GLU A 509 -41.50 9.09 -6.03
CA GLU A 509 -42.81 8.51 -6.31
C GLU A 509 -43.25 7.58 -5.16
N TYR A 510 -44.48 7.78 -4.70
CA TYR A 510 -45.13 7.02 -3.64
C TYR A 510 -46.27 6.16 -4.20
N ARG A 511 -46.95 5.42 -3.33
CA ARG A 511 -48.09 4.59 -3.73
C ARG A 511 -49.17 5.42 -4.44
N ASP A 512 -49.92 4.79 -5.35
CA ASP A 512 -50.96 5.41 -6.18
C ASP A 512 -50.45 6.48 -7.17
N GLY A 513 -49.13 6.60 -7.37
CA GLY A 513 -48.52 7.56 -8.30
C GLY A 513 -48.31 8.95 -7.70
N ASP A 514 -48.45 9.11 -6.38
CA ASP A 514 -48.24 10.37 -5.67
C ASP A 514 -46.77 10.83 -5.80
N LEU A 515 -46.55 12.08 -6.20
CA LEU A 515 -45.19 12.64 -6.40
C LEU A 515 -44.81 13.62 -5.30
N LEU A 516 -43.57 13.52 -4.83
CA LEU A 516 -42.94 14.49 -3.93
C LEU A 516 -41.68 15.06 -4.59
N PHE A 517 -41.58 16.39 -4.64
CA PHE A 517 -40.39 17.10 -5.10
C PHE A 517 -39.65 17.66 -3.89
N LEU A 518 -38.45 17.13 -3.64
CA LEU A 518 -37.60 17.50 -2.51
C LEU A 518 -36.47 18.39 -3.01
N PRO A 519 -36.27 19.62 -2.50
CA PRO A 519 -35.11 20.43 -2.87
C PRO A 519 -33.81 19.67 -2.61
N VAL A 520 -32.80 19.82 -3.48
CA VAL A 520 -31.47 19.21 -3.28
C VAL A 520 -30.87 19.59 -1.92
N ALA A 521 -31.17 20.79 -1.41
CA ALA A 521 -30.75 21.25 -0.08
C ALA A 521 -31.36 20.48 1.10
N ALA A 522 -32.35 19.61 0.87
CA ALA A 522 -33.02 18.80 1.88
C ALA A 522 -32.74 17.29 1.72
N LEU A 523 -31.67 16.92 0.99
CA LEU A 523 -31.24 15.55 0.74
C LEU A 523 -30.99 14.72 2.02
N GLU A 524 -30.65 15.36 3.14
CA GLU A 524 -30.47 14.73 4.45
C GLU A 524 -31.76 14.12 5.03
N GLN A 525 -32.92 14.41 4.42
CA GLN A 525 -34.21 13.87 4.84
C GLN A 525 -34.53 12.51 4.22
N ILE A 526 -33.72 12.07 3.25
CA ILE A 526 -33.85 10.78 2.59
C ILE A 526 -32.67 9.86 2.90
N SER A 527 -32.94 8.57 2.97
CA SER A 527 -31.92 7.53 3.14
C SER A 527 -32.25 6.34 2.25
N ARG A 528 -31.25 5.66 1.69
CA ARG A 528 -31.50 4.45 0.89
C ARG A 528 -32.17 3.39 1.74
N TYR A 529 -33.21 2.74 1.23
CA TYR A 529 -33.85 1.62 1.92
C TYR A 529 -32.97 0.37 1.81
N THR A 530 -32.51 -0.16 2.94
CA THR A 530 -31.76 -1.42 3.01
C THR A 530 -32.65 -2.54 3.55
N ALA A 531 -33.00 -3.50 2.69
CA ALA A 531 -33.77 -4.68 3.09
C ALA A 531 -32.86 -5.73 3.77
N SER A 532 -33.41 -6.49 4.72
CA SER A 532 -32.72 -7.61 5.38
C SER A 532 -32.55 -8.85 4.48
N SER A 533 -33.17 -8.85 3.29
CA SER A 533 -33.11 -9.93 2.29
C SER A 533 -32.91 -9.33 0.89
N ALA A 534 -31.90 -9.84 0.18
CA ALA A 534 -31.53 -9.35 -1.15
C ALA A 534 -32.69 -9.56 -2.16
N GLY A 535 -33.16 -8.48 -2.78
CA GLY A 535 -34.16 -8.51 -3.86
C GLY A 535 -35.63 -8.29 -3.48
N ALA A 536 -35.97 -8.14 -2.19
CA ALA A 536 -37.35 -7.84 -1.79
C ALA A 536 -37.69 -6.34 -2.01
N ARG A 537 -38.65 -6.04 -2.91
CA ARG A 537 -39.15 -4.67 -3.10
C ARG A 537 -40.09 -4.27 -1.94
N PRO A 538 -39.82 -3.17 -1.21
CA PRO A 538 -40.67 -2.76 -0.10
C PRO A 538 -42.03 -2.26 -0.59
N ALA A 539 -43.05 -2.40 0.25
CA ALA A 539 -44.34 -1.76 0.01
C ALA A 539 -44.20 -0.23 0.13
N LEU A 540 -44.64 0.50 -0.90
CA LEU A 540 -44.62 1.96 -0.90
C LEU A 540 -45.65 2.53 0.09
N ASP A 541 -45.22 3.54 0.83
CA ASP A 541 -46.11 4.33 1.68
C ASP A 541 -46.95 5.30 0.83
N LYS A 542 -48.07 5.76 1.39
CA LYS A 542 -48.94 6.76 0.75
C LYS A 542 -48.62 8.15 1.28
N LEU A 543 -48.46 9.13 0.37
CA LEU A 543 -48.14 10.50 0.74
C LEU A 543 -49.30 11.09 1.58
N GLY A 544 -48.99 11.65 2.75
CA GLY A 544 -50.00 12.15 3.70
C GLY A 544 -50.73 11.08 4.53
N GLY A 545 -50.38 9.80 4.39
CA GLY A 545 -50.97 8.71 5.18
C GLY A 545 -50.45 8.61 6.62
N LEU A 546 -51.30 8.16 7.56
CA LEU A 546 -50.93 7.99 8.98
C LEU A 546 -50.20 6.65 9.28
N THR A 547 -50.01 5.79 8.28
CA THR A 547 -49.45 4.44 8.44
C THR A 547 -47.99 4.47 8.89
N PHE A 548 -47.17 5.29 8.25
CA PHE A 548 -45.74 5.42 8.57
C PHE A 548 -45.52 5.99 9.98
N ALA A 549 -46.25 7.04 10.34
CA ALA A 549 -46.19 7.65 11.68
C ALA A 549 -46.57 6.65 12.79
N LYS A 550 -47.63 5.85 12.58
CA LYS A 550 -48.02 4.78 13.52
C LYS A 550 -46.95 3.68 13.64
N LYS A 551 -46.32 3.30 12.52
CA LYS A 551 -45.23 2.31 12.49
C LYS A 551 -44.00 2.81 13.27
N LYS A 552 -43.62 4.07 13.07
CA LYS A 552 -42.55 4.74 13.82
C LYS A 552 -42.82 4.80 15.33
N GLY A 553 -44.07 5.09 15.73
CA GLY A 553 -44.48 5.08 17.14
C GLY A 553 -44.30 3.71 17.79
N LYS A 554 -44.77 2.63 17.14
CA LYS A 554 -44.59 1.26 17.65
C LYS A 554 -43.12 0.85 17.81
N VAL A 555 -42.26 1.22 16.85
CA VAL A 555 -40.82 0.93 16.92
C VAL A 555 -40.18 1.68 18.10
N ARG A 556 -40.53 2.95 18.31
CA ARG A 556 -40.04 3.73 19.45
C ARG A 556 -40.40 3.08 20.79
N ASP A 557 -41.65 2.65 20.94
CA ASP A 557 -42.12 2.03 22.18
C ASP A 557 -41.42 0.67 22.43
N HIS A 558 -41.12 -0.08 21.35
CA HIS A 558 -40.32 -1.30 21.43
C HIS A 558 -38.86 -1.03 21.84
N LEU A 559 -38.21 -0.01 21.28
CA LEU A 559 -36.85 0.41 21.67
C LEU A 559 -36.78 0.82 23.14
N LEU A 560 -37.79 1.53 23.64
CA LEU A 560 -37.91 1.87 25.07
C LEU A 560 -38.02 0.62 25.96
N SER A 561 -38.76 -0.40 25.52
CA SER A 561 -38.84 -1.69 26.23
C SER A 561 -37.47 -2.38 26.28
N MET A 562 -36.76 -2.46 25.15
CA MET A 562 -35.42 -3.05 25.08
C MET A 562 -34.42 -2.31 25.99
N ALA A 563 -34.47 -0.98 26.03
CA ALA A 563 -33.62 -0.18 26.90
C ALA A 563 -33.86 -0.50 28.39
N HIS A 564 -35.12 -0.65 28.81
CA HIS A 564 -35.44 -1.07 30.18
C HIS A 564 -34.93 -2.50 30.50
N GLU A 565 -34.97 -3.41 29.53
CA GLU A 565 -34.43 -4.77 29.70
C GLU A 565 -32.90 -4.76 29.87
N LEU A 566 -32.18 -3.99 29.05
CA LEU A 566 -30.72 -3.83 29.16
C LEU A 566 -30.32 -3.22 30.51
N LEU A 567 -31.03 -2.21 31.00
CA LEU A 567 -30.79 -1.61 32.32
C LEU A 567 -30.99 -2.61 33.45
N ARG A 568 -32.04 -3.44 33.38
CA ARG A 568 -32.28 -4.51 34.36
C ARG A 568 -31.17 -5.57 34.32
N LEU A 569 -30.65 -5.90 33.14
CA LEU A 569 -29.54 -6.82 32.99
C LEU A 569 -28.28 -6.27 33.67
N TYR A 570 -27.95 -5.00 33.43
CA TYR A 570 -26.79 -4.34 34.03
C TYR A 570 -26.88 -4.32 35.56
N ALA A 571 -28.04 -3.94 36.10
CA ALA A 571 -28.26 -3.93 37.55
C ALA A 571 -28.12 -5.32 38.20
N ARG A 572 -28.56 -6.39 37.52
CA ARG A 572 -28.36 -7.76 38.00
C ARG A 572 -26.89 -8.18 37.99
N ARG A 573 -26.09 -7.70 37.04
CA ARG A 573 -24.66 -8.03 36.93
C ARG A 573 -23.82 -7.34 37.99
N GLU A 574 -24.13 -6.10 38.32
CA GLU A 574 -23.51 -5.37 39.44
C GLU A 574 -23.74 -6.08 40.79
N LEU A 575 -24.94 -6.67 40.97
CA LEU A 575 -25.27 -7.43 42.18
C LEU A 575 -24.68 -8.86 42.18
N ALA A 576 -24.24 -9.37 41.03
CA ALA A 576 -23.62 -10.68 40.92
C ALA A 576 -22.12 -10.58 41.21
N GLY A 577 -21.65 -11.32 42.21
CA GLY A 577 -20.23 -11.43 42.53
C GLY A 577 -19.56 -12.61 41.82
N ARG A 578 -18.27 -12.47 41.53
CA ARG A 578 -17.35 -13.56 41.14
C ARG A 578 -15.98 -13.35 41.77
N GLU A 579 -15.16 -14.41 41.76
CA GLU A 579 -13.76 -14.28 42.13
C GLU A 579 -12.98 -13.52 41.04
N PRO A 580 -12.21 -12.47 41.39
CA PRO A 580 -11.31 -11.78 40.47
C PRO A 580 -10.21 -12.67 39.91
N LEU A 581 -9.79 -12.44 38.66
CA LEU A 581 -8.55 -13.05 38.16
C LEU A 581 -7.34 -12.29 38.70
N GLY A 582 -6.22 -13.00 38.91
CA GLY A 582 -4.95 -12.39 39.31
C GLY A 582 -4.33 -11.54 38.19
N SER A 583 -3.50 -10.57 38.56
CA SER A 583 -2.78 -9.73 37.60
C SER A 583 -1.82 -10.56 36.72
N PRO A 584 -1.52 -10.09 35.49
CA PRO A 584 -0.64 -10.79 34.57
C PRO A 584 0.74 -11.16 35.15
N GLY A 585 1.05 -12.44 35.15
CA GLY A 585 2.35 -12.97 35.57
C GLY A 585 3.34 -13.19 34.41
N PRO A 586 4.50 -13.79 34.66
CA PRO A 586 5.56 -14.02 33.66
C PRO A 586 5.10 -14.82 32.43
N ARG A 587 4.17 -15.77 32.61
CA ARG A 587 3.59 -16.55 31.50
C ARG A 587 2.78 -15.70 30.54
N TYR A 588 2.09 -14.66 31.02
CA TYR A 588 1.35 -13.75 30.17
C TYR A 588 2.29 -12.87 29.35
N ARG A 589 3.36 -12.34 29.96
CA ARG A 589 4.39 -11.57 29.24
C ARG A 589 5.07 -12.39 28.15
N ALA A 590 5.38 -13.66 28.42
CA ALA A 590 5.95 -14.57 27.43
C ALA A 590 4.97 -14.95 26.30
N PHE A 591 3.66 -14.79 26.51
CA PHE A 591 2.64 -14.93 25.47
C PHE A 591 2.55 -13.64 24.63
N GLU A 592 2.51 -12.48 25.29
CA GLU A 592 2.49 -11.15 24.67
C GLU A 592 3.72 -10.93 23.76
N ALA A 593 4.91 -11.33 24.20
CA ALA A 593 6.14 -11.21 23.42
C ALA A 593 6.14 -12.04 22.10
N ARG A 594 5.23 -13.01 21.96
CA ARG A 594 5.03 -13.77 20.71
C ARG A 594 4.18 -13.00 19.71
N PHE A 595 3.51 -11.93 20.14
CA PHE A 595 2.65 -11.15 19.27
C PHE A 595 3.53 -10.28 18.34
N PRO A 596 3.45 -10.51 17.02
CA PRO A 596 4.37 -9.97 16.03
C PRO A 596 4.01 -8.55 15.58
N TYR A 597 2.87 -8.02 16.02
CA TYR A 597 2.36 -6.73 15.60
C TYR A 597 2.42 -5.77 16.77
N ARG A 598 2.56 -4.48 16.47
CA ARG A 598 2.40 -3.42 17.45
C ARG A 598 0.93 -3.12 17.62
N GLU A 599 0.44 -3.14 18.85
CA GLU A 599 -0.92 -2.77 19.16
C GLU A 599 -1.16 -1.31 18.77
N THR A 600 -2.28 -1.06 18.09
CA THR A 600 -2.78 0.30 17.91
C THR A 600 -3.19 0.88 19.28
N PRO A 601 -3.27 2.22 19.43
CA PRO A 601 -3.77 2.82 20.67
C PRO A 601 -5.14 2.28 21.10
N ASP A 602 -6.03 2.00 20.14
CA ASP A 602 -7.36 1.44 20.42
C ASP A 602 -7.29 -0.02 20.87
N GLN A 603 -6.40 -0.83 20.28
CA GLN A 603 -6.15 -2.21 20.73
C GLN A 603 -5.57 -2.23 22.14
N ALA A 604 -4.58 -1.40 22.44
CA ALA A 604 -3.99 -1.29 23.77
C ALA A 604 -5.07 -0.91 24.80
N HIS A 605 -5.90 0.09 24.49
CA HIS A 605 -7.01 0.47 25.35
C HIS A 605 -8.03 -0.64 25.55
N ALA A 606 -8.37 -1.39 24.49
CA ALA A 606 -9.30 -2.51 24.59
C ALA A 606 -8.73 -3.63 25.46
N ILE A 607 -7.44 -3.96 25.32
CA ILE A 607 -6.75 -4.95 26.15
C ILE A 607 -6.79 -4.50 27.61
N ASP A 608 -6.36 -3.28 27.92
CA ASP A 608 -6.35 -2.75 29.29
C ASP A 608 -7.76 -2.79 29.91
N ALA A 609 -8.78 -2.37 29.16
CA ALA A 609 -10.16 -2.38 29.65
C ALA A 609 -10.71 -3.81 29.90
N VAL A 610 -10.33 -4.79 29.07
CA VAL A 610 -10.65 -6.20 29.31
C VAL A 610 -9.93 -6.70 30.56
N MET A 611 -8.64 -6.37 30.72
CA MET A 611 -7.86 -6.81 31.88
C MET A 611 -8.37 -6.20 33.20
N ASP A 612 -8.79 -4.95 33.18
CA ASP A 612 -9.48 -4.29 34.31
C ASP A 612 -10.80 -4.99 34.65
N ASP A 613 -11.62 -5.33 33.65
CA ASP A 613 -12.88 -6.03 33.90
C ASP A 613 -12.65 -7.46 34.41
N LEU A 614 -11.58 -8.13 33.96
CA LEU A 614 -11.18 -9.47 34.39
C LEU A 614 -10.59 -9.51 35.80
N THR A 615 -10.01 -8.41 36.28
CA THR A 615 -9.47 -8.27 37.64
C THR A 615 -10.48 -7.71 38.65
N ARG A 616 -11.71 -7.38 38.21
CA ARG A 616 -12.82 -6.98 39.08
C ARG A 616 -13.64 -8.17 39.61
N GLY A 617 -14.36 -7.94 40.71
CA GLY A 617 -15.22 -8.93 41.37
C GLY A 617 -16.61 -9.10 40.74
N HIS A 618 -16.87 -8.54 39.55
CA HIS A 618 -18.15 -8.63 38.85
C HIS A 618 -17.98 -9.31 37.47
N PRO A 619 -19.03 -9.97 36.93
CA PRO A 619 -18.98 -10.58 35.60
C PRO A 619 -18.81 -9.54 34.47
N MET A 620 -17.76 -9.67 33.66
CA MET A 620 -17.45 -8.79 32.49
C MET A 620 -18.48 -8.93 31.35
N ASP A 621 -19.04 -7.81 30.86
CA ASP A 621 -19.97 -7.74 29.70
C ASP A 621 -19.44 -6.89 28.55
N ARG A 622 -18.17 -7.05 28.21
CA ARG A 622 -17.55 -6.19 27.21
C ARG A 622 -17.78 -6.73 25.82
N LEU A 623 -18.34 -5.90 24.95
CA LEU A 623 -18.30 -6.10 23.51
C LEU A 623 -17.13 -5.28 22.95
N VAL A 624 -16.16 -5.97 22.35
CA VAL A 624 -15.10 -5.33 21.55
C VAL A 624 -15.53 -5.43 20.09
N CYS A 625 -15.78 -4.28 19.47
CA CYS A 625 -16.11 -4.20 18.05
C CYS A 625 -14.84 -3.83 17.29
N GLY A 626 -14.37 -4.73 16.43
CA GLY A 626 -13.28 -4.49 15.50
C GLY A 626 -13.67 -4.93 14.09
N ASP A 627 -13.11 -4.27 13.08
CA ASP A 627 -13.24 -4.71 11.70
C ASP A 627 -12.30 -5.90 11.43
N VAL A 628 -12.60 -6.70 10.40
CA VAL A 628 -11.81 -7.89 10.07
C VAL A 628 -10.37 -7.47 9.74
N GLY A 629 -9.41 -8.02 10.48
CA GLY A 629 -7.98 -7.77 10.27
C GLY A 629 -7.38 -6.66 11.12
N PHE A 630 -8.17 -5.99 11.96
CA PHE A 630 -7.65 -5.03 12.95
C PHE A 630 -6.90 -5.68 14.11
N GLY A 631 -6.95 -7.02 14.23
CA GLY A 631 -6.42 -7.79 15.36
C GLY A 631 -7.43 -7.80 16.48
#